data_AF-A0A7V9H4B2-F1
#
_entry.id   AF-A0A7V9H4B2-F1
#
_cell.length_a   1.000
_cell.length_b   1.000
_cell.length_c   1.000
_cell.angle_alpha   90.00
_cell.angle_beta   90.00
_cell.angle_gamma   90.00
#
_symmetry.space_group_name_H-M   'P 1'
#
loop_
_entity.id
_entity.type
_entity.pdbx_description
1 polymer ?
#
loop_
_entity_poly.entity_id
_entity_poly.type
_entity_poly.pdbx_seq_one_letter_code
_entity_poly.pdbx_strand_id
1 'polypeptide(L)'
;GKISKDTVVDESRDVLRRVYDHLQNVETEFADIVWEGIRTDETLGKCPESGHDLIVRRSRKSRKRFVGCSGYPDCHVTYPLPQRGEIIPLGTECDACGSPEIKVLGGKRPWITCINMDCPKKLAQKEAAEKAKAEAEGESPSEESAKEPVKSTT
;
A
#
# COMPACT_ATOMS: atom_id res chain seq x y z
N GLY A 1 -10.75 52.86 -26.59
CA GLY A 1 -11.54 51.69 -26.16
C GLY A 1 -12.92 52.16 -25.75
N LYS A 2 -13.98 51.40 -26.02
CA LYS A 2 -15.38 51.83 -25.81
C LYS A 2 -15.90 51.62 -24.38
N ILE A 3 -15.09 51.13 -23.45
CA ILE A 3 -15.50 50.80 -22.07
C ILE A 3 -14.48 51.40 -21.08
N SER A 4 -14.96 51.93 -19.96
CA SER A 4 -14.11 52.50 -18.91
C SER A 4 -13.40 51.41 -18.10
N LYS A 5 -12.23 51.73 -17.53
CA LYS A 5 -11.47 50.79 -16.69
C LYS A 5 -12.30 50.30 -15.50
N ASP A 6 -13.00 51.19 -14.83
CA ASP A 6 -13.77 50.86 -13.63
C ASP A 6 -14.93 49.91 -13.95
N THR A 7 -15.60 50.12 -15.09
CA THR A 7 -16.66 49.22 -15.56
C THR A 7 -16.14 47.80 -15.80
N VAL A 8 -14.95 47.65 -16.40
CA VAL A 8 -14.36 46.33 -16.63
C VAL A 8 -13.97 45.65 -15.31
N VAL A 9 -13.47 46.42 -14.34
CA VAL A 9 -13.09 45.90 -13.03
C VAL A 9 -14.30 45.43 -12.24
N ASP A 10 -15.40 46.18 -12.28
CA ASP A 10 -16.63 45.82 -11.57
C ASP A 10 -17.32 44.61 -12.19
N GLU A 11 -17.38 44.54 -13.52
CA GLU A 11 -17.93 43.38 -14.22
C GLU A 11 -17.14 42.09 -13.92
N SER A 12 -15.81 42.20 -13.85
CA SER A 12 -14.94 41.08 -13.46
C SER A 12 -15.18 40.65 -12.02
N ARG A 13 -15.37 41.60 -11.10
CA ARG A 13 -15.68 41.32 -9.69
C ARG A 13 -17.02 40.59 -9.53
N ASP A 14 -18.03 40.97 -10.30
CA ASP A 14 -19.35 40.35 -10.24
C ASP A 14 -19.38 38.94 -10.85
N VAL A 15 -18.56 38.68 -11.87
CA VAL A 15 -18.33 37.31 -12.35
C VAL A 15 -17.67 36.48 -11.24
N LEU A 16 -16.60 36.99 -10.63
CA LEU A 16 -15.88 36.27 -9.57
C LEU A 16 -16.76 35.99 -8.35
N ARG A 17 -17.60 36.94 -7.91
CA ARG A 17 -18.57 36.73 -6.82
C ARG A 17 -19.55 35.61 -7.12
N ARG A 18 -20.16 35.62 -8.31
CA ARG A 18 -21.12 34.58 -8.73
C ARG A 18 -20.50 33.18 -8.73
N VAL A 19 -19.26 33.05 -9.22
CA VAL A 19 -18.54 31.78 -9.22
C VAL A 19 -18.21 31.34 -7.79
N TYR A 20 -17.74 32.27 -6.95
CA TYR A 20 -17.41 31.97 -5.56
C TYR A 20 -18.64 31.52 -4.75
N ASP A 21 -19.75 32.25 -4.86
CA ASP A 21 -21.01 31.90 -4.19
C ASP A 21 -21.50 30.52 -4.66
N HIS A 22 -21.37 30.21 -5.95
CA HIS A 22 -21.71 28.89 -6.43
C HIS A 22 -20.83 27.81 -5.78
N LEU A 23 -19.51 27.98 -5.77
CA LEU A 23 -18.58 27.03 -5.16
C LEU A 23 -18.84 26.83 -3.66
N GLN A 24 -19.16 27.88 -2.91
CA GLN A 24 -19.49 27.76 -1.48
C GLN A 24 -20.75 26.94 -1.23
N ASN A 25 -21.75 27.05 -2.10
CA ASN A 25 -23.02 26.34 -1.94
C ASN A 25 -22.91 24.84 -2.27
N VAL A 26 -21.93 24.42 -3.08
CA VAL A 26 -21.66 23.02 -3.42
C VAL A 26 -20.45 22.43 -2.69
N GLU A 27 -19.84 23.15 -1.76
CA GLU A 27 -18.59 22.74 -1.09
C GLU A 27 -18.68 21.34 -0.49
N THR A 28 -19.81 20.99 0.13
CA THR A 28 -20.01 19.68 0.76
C THR A 28 -20.12 18.55 -0.25
N GLU A 29 -20.89 18.72 -1.34
CA GLU A 29 -21.02 17.69 -2.38
C GLU A 29 -19.71 17.51 -3.15
N PHE A 30 -19.00 18.60 -3.40
CA PHE A 30 -17.69 18.55 -4.04
C PHE A 30 -16.65 17.87 -3.15
N ALA A 31 -16.68 18.15 -1.85
CA ALA A 31 -15.81 17.48 -0.89
C ALA A 31 -15.99 15.96 -0.95
N ASP A 32 -17.22 15.47 -0.91
CA ASP A 32 -17.49 14.02 -0.92
C ASP A 32 -16.95 13.34 -2.19
N ILE A 33 -17.15 13.95 -3.36
CA ILE A 33 -16.64 13.42 -4.65
C ILE A 33 -15.10 13.38 -4.66
N VAL A 34 -14.46 14.46 -4.22
CA VAL A 34 -12.99 14.53 -4.17
C VAL A 34 -12.43 13.52 -3.17
N TRP A 35 -13.07 13.39 -2.00
CA TRP A 35 -12.67 12.43 -0.98
C TRP A 35 -12.84 10.98 -1.43
N GLU A 36 -13.90 10.67 -2.18
CA GLU A 36 -14.10 9.34 -2.76
C GLU A 36 -12.99 9.00 -3.75
N GLY A 37 -12.65 9.91 -4.66
CA GLY A 37 -11.56 9.72 -5.62
C GLY A 37 -10.20 9.49 -4.94
N ILE A 38 -9.89 10.28 -3.90
CA ILE A 38 -8.65 10.10 -3.13
C ILE A 38 -8.62 8.73 -2.44
N ARG A 39 -9.75 8.29 -1.87
CA ARG A 39 -9.83 7.00 -1.17
C ARG A 39 -9.65 5.83 -2.14
N THR A 40 -10.23 5.90 -3.34
CA THR A 40 -10.02 4.87 -4.37
C THR A 40 -8.57 4.80 -4.80
N ASP A 41 -7.89 5.94 -4.95
CA ASP A 41 -6.49 5.98 -5.37
C ASP A 41 -5.52 5.45 -4.29
N GLU A 42 -5.87 5.57 -3.01
CA GLU A 42 -5.07 5.08 -1.88
C GLU A 42 -5.26 3.58 -1.61
N THR A 43 -6.26 2.95 -2.24
CA THR A 43 -6.62 1.56 -1.99
C THR A 43 -5.80 0.60 -2.85
N LEU A 44 -5.10 -0.34 -2.19
CA LEU A 44 -4.23 -1.31 -2.86
C LEU A 44 -4.93 -2.60 -3.29
N GLY A 45 -6.15 -2.84 -2.81
CA GLY A 45 -6.95 -4.03 -3.06
C GLY A 45 -7.73 -4.47 -1.83
N LYS A 46 -8.33 -5.66 -1.89
CA LYS A 46 -9.09 -6.24 -0.78
C LYS A 46 -8.20 -7.11 0.11
N CYS A 47 -8.51 -7.13 1.40
CA CYS A 47 -7.86 -7.99 2.38
C CYS A 47 -8.36 -9.43 2.20
N PRO A 48 -7.47 -10.43 2.09
CA PRO A 48 -7.88 -11.83 1.92
C PRO A 48 -8.56 -12.42 3.16
N GLU A 49 -8.34 -11.86 4.35
CA GLU A 49 -8.94 -12.37 5.59
C GLU A 49 -10.31 -11.77 5.90
N SER A 50 -10.52 -10.49 5.59
CA SER A 50 -11.73 -9.74 5.99
C SER A 50 -12.52 -9.14 4.84
N GLY A 51 -11.97 -9.10 3.63
CA GLY A 51 -12.60 -8.46 2.47
C GLY A 51 -12.65 -6.93 2.52
N HIS A 52 -12.13 -6.30 3.58
CA HIS A 52 -12.00 -4.84 3.68
C HIS A 52 -10.87 -4.29 2.81
N ASP A 53 -10.87 -2.98 2.58
CA ASP A 53 -9.85 -2.32 1.77
C ASP A 53 -8.48 -2.28 2.47
N LEU A 54 -7.43 -2.57 1.71
CA LEU A 54 -6.04 -2.43 2.13
C LEU A 54 -5.52 -1.05 1.73
N ILE A 55 -5.10 -0.25 2.72
CA ILE A 55 -4.67 1.14 2.52
C ILE A 55 -3.24 1.35 2.98
N VAL A 56 -2.53 2.27 2.32
CA VAL A 56 -1.15 2.63 2.69
C VAL A 56 -1.17 3.55 3.89
N ARG A 57 -0.58 3.12 5.00
CA ARG A 57 -0.43 3.91 6.22
C ARG A 57 1.04 4.18 6.52
N ARG A 58 1.29 5.20 7.34
CA ARG A 58 2.62 5.48 7.91
C ARG A 58 2.61 5.22 9.41
N SER A 59 3.58 4.46 9.89
CA SER A 59 3.68 4.16 11.32
C SER A 59 4.20 5.39 12.07
N ARG A 60 3.54 5.78 13.18
CA ARG A 60 4.02 6.87 14.05
C ARG A 60 5.39 6.59 14.66
N LYS A 61 5.65 5.34 15.07
CA LYS A 61 6.88 4.96 15.78
C LYS A 61 8.08 4.84 14.83
N SER A 62 7.92 4.08 13.75
CA SER A 62 9.04 3.79 12.84
C SER A 62 9.14 4.75 11.65
N ARG A 63 8.12 5.61 11.44
CA ARG A 63 7.95 6.46 10.24
C ARG A 63 7.93 5.69 8.92
N LYS A 64 7.88 4.35 8.97
CA LYS A 64 7.86 3.49 7.79
C LYS A 64 6.46 3.41 7.20
N ARG A 65 6.39 3.34 5.86
CA ARG A 65 5.18 3.02 5.11
C ARG A 65 4.86 1.53 5.22
N PHE A 66 3.59 1.20 5.41
CA PHE A 66 3.08 -0.17 5.49
C PHE A 66 1.63 -0.20 4.97
N VAL A 67 1.15 -1.36 4.53
CA VAL A 67 -0.27 -1.57 4.22
C VAL A 67 -0.98 -2.01 5.50
N GLY A 68 -2.12 -1.39 5.80
CA GLY A 68 -3.01 -1.83 6.87
C GLY A 68 -4.42 -2.05 6.36
N CYS A 69 -5.10 -3.04 6.93
CA CYS A 69 -6.53 -3.24 6.71
C CYS A 69 -7.33 -2.05 7.23
N SER A 70 -8.29 -1.57 6.43
CA SER A 70 -9.24 -0.52 6.84
C SER A 70 -10.20 -0.99 7.95
N GLY A 71 -10.44 -2.30 8.06
CA GLY A 71 -11.27 -2.92 9.10
C GLY A 71 -10.61 -3.06 10.48
N TYR A 72 -9.53 -2.32 10.77
CA TYR A 72 -8.98 -2.27 12.14
C TYR A 72 -10.00 -1.58 13.08
N PRO A 73 -10.28 -2.11 14.28
CA PRO A 73 -9.53 -3.13 15.03
C PRO A 73 -9.92 -4.59 14.76
N ASP A 74 -10.98 -4.87 14.01
CA ASP A 74 -11.47 -6.24 13.79
C ASP A 74 -10.53 -7.08 12.92
N CYS A 75 -9.74 -6.42 12.05
CA CYS A 75 -8.72 -7.05 11.23
C CYS A 75 -7.34 -6.39 11.46
N HIS A 76 -6.37 -7.20 11.90
CA HIS A 76 -5.00 -6.76 12.22
C HIS A 76 -3.98 -7.02 11.10
N VAL A 77 -4.44 -7.40 9.91
CA VAL A 77 -3.56 -7.66 8.76
C VAL A 77 -2.77 -6.42 8.40
N THR A 78 -1.45 -6.56 8.40
CA THR A 78 -0.52 -5.52 7.98
C THR A 78 0.61 -6.12 7.17
N TYR A 79 1.07 -5.38 6.17
CA TYR A 79 2.17 -5.80 5.32
C TYR A 79 3.22 -4.70 5.18
N PRO A 80 4.51 -5.02 5.30
CA PRO A 80 5.57 -4.04 5.13
C PRO A 80 5.68 -3.62 3.65
N LEU A 81 5.84 -2.32 3.40
CA LEU A 81 6.06 -1.80 2.05
C LEU A 81 7.50 -1.32 1.83
N PRO A 82 7.97 -1.30 0.58
CA PRO A 82 9.19 -0.60 0.21
C PRO A 82 9.13 0.88 0.62
N GLN A 83 10.22 1.37 1.22
CA GLN A 83 10.27 2.74 1.74
C GLN A 83 10.55 3.78 0.67
N ARG A 84 11.04 3.37 -0.51
CA ARG A 84 11.32 4.25 -1.64
C ARG A 84 10.48 3.83 -2.84
N GLY A 85 10.16 4.82 -3.67
CA GLY A 85 9.31 4.64 -4.82
C GLY A 85 7.83 4.92 -4.55
N GLU A 86 7.11 5.00 -5.67
CA GLU A 86 5.66 5.10 -5.77
C GLU A 86 5.07 3.70 -5.94
N ILE A 87 3.90 3.47 -5.35
CA ILE A 87 3.25 2.16 -5.32
C ILE A 87 1.94 2.32 -6.09
N ILE A 88 1.79 1.51 -7.14
CA ILE A 88 0.60 1.51 -7.99
C ILE A 88 -0.10 0.16 -7.78
N PRO A 89 -1.39 0.15 -7.41
CA PRO A 89 -2.18 -1.08 -7.36
C PRO A 89 -2.35 -1.65 -8.76
N LEU A 90 -2.14 -2.96 -8.92
CA LEU A 90 -2.38 -3.64 -10.19
C LEU A 90 -3.83 -4.12 -10.36
N GLY A 91 -4.58 -4.26 -9.26
CA GLY A 91 -5.90 -4.87 -9.25
C GLY A 91 -5.90 -6.39 -9.46
N THR A 92 -4.73 -7.02 -9.56
CA THR A 92 -4.58 -8.47 -9.64
C THR A 92 -4.24 -9.07 -8.28
N GLU A 93 -4.73 -10.27 -8.03
CA GLU A 93 -4.44 -11.06 -6.83
C GLU A 93 -3.35 -12.10 -7.15
N CYS A 94 -2.54 -12.44 -6.15
CA CYS A 94 -1.47 -13.41 -6.31
C CYS A 94 -2.00 -14.85 -6.24
N ASP A 95 -1.77 -15.68 -7.26
CA ASP A 95 -2.30 -17.06 -7.32
C ASP A 95 -1.90 -17.97 -6.14
N ALA A 96 -0.84 -17.62 -5.41
CA ALA A 96 -0.30 -18.45 -4.34
C ALA A 96 -0.85 -18.12 -2.94
N CYS A 97 -1.34 -16.89 -2.73
CA CYS A 97 -1.73 -16.43 -1.41
C CYS A 97 -2.98 -15.53 -1.40
N GLY A 98 -3.58 -15.25 -2.57
CA GLY A 98 -4.75 -14.39 -2.71
C GLY A 98 -4.52 -12.92 -2.32
N SER A 99 -3.29 -12.53 -1.99
CA SER A 99 -2.97 -11.16 -1.61
C SER A 99 -2.74 -10.30 -2.86
N PRO A 100 -3.12 -9.01 -2.84
CA PRO A 100 -2.98 -8.13 -4.00
C PRO A 100 -1.53 -7.91 -4.41
N GLU A 101 -1.33 -7.76 -5.72
CA GLU A 101 -0.05 -7.41 -6.33
C GLU A 101 0.07 -5.90 -6.55
N ILE A 102 1.28 -5.39 -6.35
CA ILE A 102 1.60 -3.98 -6.53
C ILE A 102 2.77 -3.80 -7.48
N LYS A 103 2.75 -2.70 -8.23
CA LYS A 103 3.88 -2.23 -9.03
C LYS A 103 4.58 -1.11 -8.31
N VAL A 104 5.89 -1.26 -8.12
CA VAL A 104 6.73 -0.28 -7.43
C VAL A 104 7.57 0.46 -8.46
N LEU A 105 7.43 1.78 -8.51
CA LEU A 105 8.24 2.69 -9.31
C LEU A 105 9.31 3.32 -8.41
N GLY A 106 10.53 2.79 -8.37
CA GLY A 106 11.50 3.23 -7.35
C GLY A 106 12.97 2.92 -7.62
N GLY A 107 13.38 2.77 -8.88
CA GLY A 107 14.75 2.45 -9.28
C GLY A 107 14.95 2.51 -10.79
N LYS A 108 15.95 1.80 -11.32
CA LYS A 108 16.21 1.76 -12.78
C LYS A 108 15.06 1.18 -13.60
N ARG A 109 14.29 0.23 -13.04
CA ARG A 109 13.18 -0.44 -13.72
C ARG A 109 12.05 -0.67 -12.72
N PRO A 110 10.78 -0.48 -13.12
CA PRO A 110 9.64 -0.83 -12.28
C PRO A 110 9.53 -2.35 -12.14
N TRP A 111 9.11 -2.81 -10.96
CA TRP A 111 8.90 -4.24 -10.69
C TRP A 111 7.54 -4.48 -10.05
N ILE A 112 6.96 -5.66 -10.32
CA ILE A 112 5.71 -6.13 -9.73
C ILE A 112 6.05 -7.09 -8.59
N THR A 113 5.36 -6.97 -7.46
CA THR A 113 5.54 -7.89 -6.33
C THR A 113 4.24 -8.07 -5.55
N CYS A 114 4.04 -9.27 -5.02
CA CYS A 114 2.99 -9.53 -4.05
C CYS A 114 3.26 -8.77 -2.74
N ILE A 115 2.23 -8.14 -2.16
CA ILE A 115 2.33 -7.41 -0.89
C ILE A 115 2.69 -8.33 0.28
N ASN A 116 2.22 -9.58 0.26
CA ASN A 116 2.49 -10.53 1.33
C ASN A 116 3.94 -11.03 1.25
N MET A 117 4.69 -10.83 2.34
CA MET A 117 6.08 -11.28 2.46
C MET A 117 6.20 -12.75 2.84
N ASP A 118 5.15 -13.31 3.45
CA ASP A 118 5.03 -14.71 3.85
C ASP A 118 4.34 -15.54 2.75
N CYS A 119 4.33 -15.03 1.52
CA CYS A 119 3.80 -15.75 0.36
C CYS A 119 4.62 -17.02 0.09
N PRO A 120 3.99 -18.19 -0.11
CA PRO A 120 4.72 -19.46 -0.28
C PRO A 120 5.60 -19.46 -1.53
N LYS A 121 5.21 -18.75 -2.61
CA LYS A 121 6.09 -18.52 -3.78
C LYS A 121 7.39 -17.82 -3.39
N LYS A 122 7.32 -16.81 -2.51
CA LYS A 122 8.51 -16.06 -2.05
C LYS A 122 9.35 -16.87 -1.07
N LEU A 123 8.72 -17.64 -0.17
CA LEU A 123 9.42 -18.50 0.77
C LEU A 123 10.19 -19.60 0.02
N ALA A 124 9.55 -20.30 -0.92
CA ALA A 124 10.20 -21.31 -1.75
C ALA A 124 11.38 -20.73 -2.57
N GLN A 125 11.25 -19.51 -3.09
CA GLN A 125 12.35 -18.83 -3.78
C GLN A 125 13.53 -18.51 -2.84
N LYS A 126 13.26 -18.09 -1.60
CA LYS A 126 14.31 -17.83 -0.61
C LYS A 126 15.04 -19.11 -0.22
N GLU A 127 14.31 -20.18 0.08
CA GLU A 127 14.89 -21.47 0.44
C GLU A 127 15.73 -22.05 -0.70
N ALA A 128 15.26 -21.95 -1.95
CA ALA A 128 16.04 -22.37 -3.11
C ALA A 128 17.31 -21.52 -3.28
N ALA A 129 17.24 -20.22 -3.02
CA ALA A 129 18.40 -19.34 -3.06
C ALA A 129 19.40 -19.62 -1.92
N GLU A 130 18.94 -19.96 -0.71
CA GLU A 130 19.80 -20.36 0.41
C GLU A 130 20.46 -21.71 0.14
N LYS A 131 19.72 -22.70 -0.37
CA LYS A 131 20.29 -24.00 -0.78
C LYS A 131 21.35 -23.84 -1.85
N ALA A 132 21.08 -23.06 -2.90
CA ALA A 132 22.05 -22.80 -3.96
C ALA A 132 23.30 -22.04 -3.45
N LYS A 133 23.16 -21.19 -2.42
CA LYS A 133 24.29 -20.53 -1.77
C LYS A 133 25.10 -21.49 -0.89
N ALA A 134 24.44 -22.33 -0.11
CA ALA A 134 25.09 -23.35 0.71
C ALA A 134 25.85 -24.37 -0.15
N GLU A 135 25.29 -24.75 -1.31
CA GLU A 135 25.94 -25.61 -2.30
C GLU A 135 27.14 -24.93 -2.99
N ALA A 136 27.09 -23.60 -3.17
CA ALA A 136 28.20 -22.81 -3.74
C ALA A 136 29.32 -22.51 -2.72
N GLU A 137 29.00 -22.46 -1.43
CA GLU A 137 29.95 -22.19 -0.33
C GLU A 137 30.50 -23.47 0.33
N GLY A 138 30.00 -24.65 -0.05
CA GLY A 138 30.60 -25.94 0.31
C GLY A 138 30.53 -26.26 1.81
N GLU A 139 29.34 -26.25 2.40
CA GLU A 139 29.13 -26.79 3.74
C GLU A 139 27.97 -27.80 3.72
N SER A 140 28.33 -29.08 3.74
CA SER A 140 27.44 -30.21 3.92
C SER A 140 26.64 -30.08 5.23
N PRO A 141 25.32 -30.29 5.23
CA PRO A 141 24.55 -30.26 6.47
C PRO A 141 24.92 -31.49 7.32
N SER A 142 25.51 -31.26 8.49
CA SER A 142 25.54 -32.28 9.54
C SER A 142 24.11 -32.44 10.07
N GLU A 143 23.47 -33.54 9.65
CA GLU A 143 22.45 -34.18 10.46
C GLU A 143 23.04 -34.52 11.83
N GLU A 144 22.44 -34.03 12.93
CA GLU A 144 22.30 -34.90 14.10
C GLU A 144 21.15 -34.48 15.04
N SER A 145 20.11 -35.31 14.98
CA SER A 145 19.36 -35.89 16.10
C SER A 145 18.56 -35.01 17.04
N ALA A 146 17.25 -35.18 16.88
CA ALA A 146 16.31 -35.26 17.98
C ALA A 146 16.82 -36.18 19.11
N LYS A 147 16.72 -35.71 20.36
CA LYS A 147 16.32 -36.58 21.48
C LYS A 147 15.61 -35.78 22.56
N GLU A 148 14.47 -36.32 22.94
CA GLU A 148 13.46 -35.81 23.88
C GLU A 148 14.01 -35.49 25.29
N PRO A 149 13.33 -34.62 26.06
CA PRO A 149 13.65 -34.42 27.47
C PRO A 149 12.94 -35.49 28.31
N VAL A 150 13.71 -36.33 29.01
CA VAL A 150 13.15 -37.19 30.06
C VAL A 150 13.86 -36.93 31.39
N LYS A 151 13.01 -36.60 32.37
CA LYS A 151 13.21 -36.28 33.79
C LYS A 151 14.08 -37.33 34.52
N SER A 152 14.74 -36.93 35.62
CA SER A 152 14.44 -37.40 37.00
C SER A 152 15.62 -37.25 37.99
N THR A 153 15.38 -36.50 39.08
CA THR A 153 15.70 -36.82 40.50
C THR A 153 16.98 -37.56 40.88
N THR A 154 17.87 -36.90 41.64
CA THR A 154 18.14 -37.10 43.09
C THR A 154 19.33 -36.23 43.50
#